data_AF-A0A8J5PEK3-F1
#
_entry.id   AF-A0A8J5PEK3-F1
#
_cell.length_a   1.000
_cell.length_b   1.000
_cell.length_c   1.000
_cell.angle_alpha   90.00
_cell.angle_beta   90.00
_cell.angle_gamma   90.00
#
_symmetry.space_group_name_H-M   'P 1'
#
loop_
_entity.id
_entity.type
_entity.pdbx_description
1 polymer ?
#
loop_
_entity_poly.entity_id
_entity_poly.type
_entity_poly.pdbx_seq_one_letter_code
_entity_poly.pdbx_strand_id
1 'polypeptide(L)'
;MAPPTNQELNEKREKNCVAVTVERKYYKVGNTWIKRSLRPSEWQKQNGFMHVPLFNTERILNEGECLEFLAKHTDIPLPRLIACFEDDGAAYLITEYVDGVGMNKLDADGQAAVAAELQRHMQTLKGLTSDTWGGPSGVVLPPHRIIGKLNGRPLRMLPCEKSDLVFCHNDLSMDNVIVDEKTFKIKAIIDWEYAGFFSPEFERPFYQRAGPSIALRDELDDTGALMDIISKQSEYTHRSMRTLIK
;
A
#
# COMPACT_ATOMS: atom_id res chain seq x y z
N MET A 1 19.92 -22.97 7.04
CA MET A 1 20.44 -22.56 5.71
C MET A 1 20.56 -21.04 5.70
N ALA A 2 21.48 -20.46 4.94
CA ALA A 2 21.54 -19.01 4.79
C ALA A 2 20.27 -18.49 4.08
N PRO A 3 19.74 -17.30 4.44
CA PRO A 3 18.60 -16.72 3.74
C PRO A 3 18.92 -16.51 2.25
N PRO A 4 18.00 -16.80 1.33
CA PRO A 4 18.21 -16.62 -0.10
C PRO A 4 18.28 -15.13 -0.46
N THR A 5 18.85 -14.82 -1.62
CA THR A 5 18.79 -13.50 -2.24
C THR A 5 17.54 -13.37 -3.11
N ASN A 6 17.17 -12.12 -3.44
CA ASN A 6 16.07 -11.86 -4.36
C ASN A 6 16.30 -12.49 -5.75
N GLN A 7 17.54 -12.44 -6.23
CA GLN A 7 17.93 -13.03 -7.50
C GLN A 7 17.72 -14.56 -7.48
N GLU A 8 18.21 -15.26 -6.46
CA GLU A 8 18.08 -16.72 -6.35
C GLU A 8 16.61 -17.17 -6.31
N LEU A 9 15.74 -16.43 -5.62
CA LEU A 9 14.31 -16.75 -5.60
C LEU A 9 13.65 -16.49 -6.96
N ASN A 10 14.05 -15.43 -7.66
CA ASN A 10 13.53 -15.12 -8.98
C ASN A 10 13.98 -16.13 -10.05
N GLU A 11 15.21 -16.65 -9.96
CA GLU A 11 15.73 -17.71 -10.84
C GLU A 11 15.02 -19.06 -10.62
N LYS A 12 14.48 -19.28 -9.42
CA LYS A 12 13.81 -20.53 -9.01
C LYS A 12 12.29 -20.37 -8.85
N ARG A 13 11.69 -19.38 -9.54
CA ARG A 13 10.24 -19.14 -9.51
C ARG A 13 9.46 -20.40 -9.86
N GLU A 14 8.45 -20.69 -9.06
CA GLU A 14 7.54 -21.79 -9.36
C GLU A 14 6.74 -21.49 -10.63
N LYS A 15 6.11 -22.52 -11.22
CA LYS A 15 5.23 -22.34 -12.38
C LYS A 15 4.17 -21.27 -12.06
N ASN A 16 3.94 -20.36 -13.01
CA ASN A 16 3.02 -19.21 -12.91
C ASN A 16 3.45 -18.09 -11.93
N CYS A 17 4.56 -18.24 -11.19
CA CYS A 17 5.12 -17.12 -10.43
C CYS A 17 5.77 -16.14 -11.40
N VAL A 18 5.22 -14.92 -11.46
CA VAL A 18 5.65 -13.88 -12.40
C VAL A 18 6.73 -12.98 -11.81
N ALA A 19 6.75 -12.81 -10.49
CA ALA A 19 7.74 -11.99 -9.80
C ALA A 19 7.87 -12.36 -8.32
N VAL A 20 9.08 -12.19 -7.77
CA VAL A 20 9.35 -12.23 -6.33
C VAL A 20 10.03 -10.93 -5.93
N THR A 21 9.41 -10.16 -5.03
CA THR A 21 10.05 -9.00 -4.39
C THR A 21 10.61 -9.42 -3.04
N VAL A 22 11.18 -8.47 -2.31
CA VAL A 22 11.74 -8.70 -0.97
C VAL A 22 10.69 -8.99 0.09
N GLU A 23 9.41 -8.75 -0.20
CA GLU A 23 8.30 -8.98 0.73
C GLU A 23 7.14 -9.80 0.14
N ARG A 24 7.11 -10.01 -1.20
CA ARG A 24 5.97 -10.61 -1.89
C ARG A 24 6.38 -11.65 -2.94
N LYS A 25 5.50 -12.62 -3.19
CA LYS A 25 5.44 -13.38 -4.44
C LYS A 25 4.17 -13.03 -5.20
N TYR A 26 4.27 -12.99 -6.51
CA TYR A 26 3.14 -12.72 -7.41
C TYR A 26 2.96 -13.87 -8.38
N TYR A 27 1.71 -14.27 -8.59
CA TYR A 27 1.34 -15.31 -9.56
C TYR A 27 0.24 -14.80 -10.48
N LYS A 28 0.27 -15.25 -11.73
CA LYS A 28 -0.81 -15.07 -12.69
C LYS A 28 -1.24 -16.43 -13.22
N VAL A 29 -2.49 -16.81 -12.97
CA VAL A 29 -3.06 -18.09 -13.42
C VAL A 29 -4.36 -17.80 -14.16
N GLY A 30 -4.37 -17.95 -15.49
CA GLY A 30 -5.52 -17.55 -16.29
C GLY A 30 -5.87 -16.07 -16.07
N ASN A 31 -7.12 -15.81 -15.65
CA ASN A 31 -7.60 -14.47 -15.31
C ASN A 31 -7.54 -14.16 -13.80
N THR A 32 -6.65 -14.83 -13.06
CA THR A 32 -6.49 -14.64 -11.62
C THR A 32 -5.11 -14.07 -11.32
N TRP A 33 -5.08 -13.03 -10.49
CA TRP A 33 -3.87 -12.46 -9.92
C TRP A 33 -3.77 -12.86 -8.45
N ILE A 34 -2.59 -13.30 -8.02
CA ILE A 34 -2.33 -13.73 -6.65
C ILE A 34 -1.13 -12.94 -6.14
N LYS A 35 -1.35 -12.15 -5.09
CA LYS A 35 -0.31 -11.47 -4.30
C LYS A 35 -0.20 -12.22 -2.97
N ARG A 36 1.02 -12.62 -2.60
CA ARG A 36 1.27 -13.36 -1.36
C ARG A 36 2.43 -12.75 -0.59
N SER A 37 2.31 -12.63 0.73
CA SER A 37 3.44 -12.25 1.59
C SER A 37 4.49 -13.38 1.63
N LEU A 38 5.77 -13.05 1.74
CA LEU A 38 6.80 -14.09 1.97
C LEU A 38 6.65 -14.72 3.35
N ARG A 39 6.87 -16.03 3.43
CA ARG A 39 6.96 -16.74 4.71
C ARG A 39 8.28 -16.41 5.42
N PRO A 40 8.38 -16.60 6.75
CA PRO A 40 9.65 -16.46 7.47
C PRO A 40 10.80 -17.28 6.87
N SER A 41 10.50 -18.47 6.34
CA SER A 41 11.48 -19.34 5.67
C SER A 41 11.94 -18.82 4.30
N GLU A 42 11.23 -17.86 3.72
CA GLU A 42 11.49 -17.26 2.40
C GLU A 42 12.09 -15.85 2.51
N TRP A 43 12.25 -15.30 3.72
CA TRP A 43 12.82 -13.98 3.92
C TRP A 43 14.23 -13.87 3.36
N GLN A 44 14.49 -12.74 2.72
CA GLN A 44 15.67 -12.57 1.87
C GLN A 44 16.81 -11.84 2.58
N LYS A 45 18.03 -12.09 2.14
CA LYS A 45 19.20 -11.32 2.56
C LYS A 45 19.27 -9.99 1.82
N GLN A 46 19.44 -8.89 2.56
CA GLN A 46 19.78 -7.56 2.06
C GLN A 46 20.99 -7.02 2.83
N ASN A 47 22.01 -6.53 2.13
CA ASN A 47 23.21 -5.91 2.71
C ASN A 47 23.88 -6.74 3.83
N GLY A 48 23.87 -8.06 3.72
CA GLY A 48 24.48 -8.93 4.74
C GLY A 48 23.50 -9.49 5.79
N PHE A 49 22.32 -8.89 5.94
CA PHE A 49 21.36 -9.22 6.99
C PHE A 49 20.06 -9.78 6.43
N MET A 50 19.35 -10.58 7.24
CA MET A 50 18.00 -11.02 6.90
C MET A 50 17.04 -9.83 6.99
N HIS A 51 16.37 -9.51 5.88
CA HIS A 51 15.31 -8.52 5.85
C HIS A 51 14.03 -9.14 6.40
N VAL A 52 13.51 -8.55 7.47
CA VAL A 52 12.23 -8.94 8.09
C VAL A 52 11.18 -7.89 7.69
N PRO A 53 10.21 -8.23 6.82
CA PRO A 53 9.19 -7.29 6.39
C PRO A 53 8.30 -6.86 7.57
N LEU A 54 8.10 -5.55 7.74
CA LEU A 54 7.20 -5.01 8.76
C LEU A 54 5.75 -5.30 8.35
N PHE A 55 4.86 -5.67 9.27
CA PHE A 55 3.42 -5.86 9.00
C PHE A 55 3.11 -6.69 7.74
N ASN A 56 3.87 -7.76 7.54
CA ASN A 56 3.96 -8.46 6.26
C ASN A 56 2.63 -9.08 5.83
N THR A 57 1.95 -9.74 6.77
CA THR A 57 0.66 -10.40 6.55
C THR A 57 -0.47 -9.39 6.71
N GLU A 58 -0.36 -8.50 7.70
CA GLU A 58 -1.38 -7.49 8.00
C GLU A 58 -1.63 -6.55 6.82
N ARG A 59 -0.58 -6.17 6.07
CA ARG A 59 -0.72 -5.38 4.83
C ARG A 59 -1.56 -6.06 3.76
N ILE A 60 -1.35 -7.36 3.54
CA ILE A 60 -2.12 -8.14 2.56
C ILE A 60 -3.59 -8.28 2.98
N LEU A 61 -3.82 -8.57 4.26
CA LEU A 61 -5.17 -8.70 4.79
C LEU A 61 -5.92 -7.36 4.74
N ASN A 62 -5.24 -6.27 5.08
CA ASN A 62 -5.78 -4.93 4.97
C ASN A 62 -6.18 -4.58 3.52
N GLU A 63 -5.36 -4.97 2.54
CA GLU A 63 -5.70 -4.79 1.12
C GLU A 63 -7.00 -5.52 0.76
N GLY A 64 -7.17 -6.78 1.20
CA GLY A 64 -8.40 -7.55 0.99
C GLY A 64 -9.64 -6.87 1.59
N GLU A 65 -9.55 -6.45 2.85
CA GLU A 65 -10.64 -5.73 3.54
C GLU A 65 -10.96 -4.39 2.87
N CYS A 66 -9.94 -3.64 2.43
CA CYS A 66 -10.12 -2.39 1.72
C CYS A 66 -10.83 -2.60 0.37
N LEU A 67 -10.45 -3.62 -0.40
CA LEU A 67 -11.12 -3.96 -1.65
C LEU A 67 -12.60 -4.32 -1.41
N GLU A 68 -12.90 -5.13 -0.40
CA GLU A 68 -14.28 -5.49 -0.07
C GLU A 68 -15.09 -4.27 0.40
N PHE A 69 -14.51 -3.43 1.25
CA PHE A 69 -15.16 -2.22 1.74
C PHE A 69 -15.44 -1.24 0.60
N LEU A 70 -14.44 -0.90 -0.21
CA LEU A 70 -14.60 0.09 -1.28
C LEU A 70 -15.56 -0.40 -2.38
N ALA A 71 -15.55 -1.69 -2.72
CA ALA A 71 -16.48 -2.26 -3.69
C ALA A 71 -17.95 -2.18 -3.22
N LYS A 72 -18.20 -2.18 -1.90
CA LYS A 72 -19.55 -2.02 -1.34
C LYS A 72 -20.02 -0.57 -1.25
N HIS A 73 -19.10 0.38 -1.12
CA HIS A 73 -19.43 1.77 -0.78
C HIS A 73 -19.13 2.78 -1.89
N THR A 74 -18.48 2.37 -2.98
CA THR A 74 -18.05 3.26 -4.06
C THR A 74 -18.23 2.63 -5.44
N ASP A 75 -18.05 3.45 -6.47
CA ASP A 75 -17.96 3.07 -7.88
C ASP A 75 -16.50 3.13 -8.39
N ILE A 76 -15.51 3.18 -7.50
CA ILE A 76 -14.11 3.19 -7.88
C ILE A 76 -13.79 1.89 -8.65
N PRO A 77 -13.12 1.97 -9.81
CA PRO A 77 -12.66 0.77 -10.51
C PRO A 77 -11.63 0.02 -9.65
N LEU A 78 -11.96 -1.21 -9.27
CA LEU A 78 -11.15 -2.07 -8.41
C LEU A 78 -11.03 -3.46 -9.05
N PRO A 79 -9.93 -4.19 -8.83
CA PRO A 79 -9.90 -5.60 -9.17
C PRO A 79 -10.90 -6.35 -8.28
N ARG A 80 -11.80 -7.14 -8.87
CA ARG A 80 -12.74 -7.95 -8.08
C ARG A 80 -11.99 -8.91 -7.16
N LEU A 81 -12.24 -8.77 -5.86
CA LEU A 81 -11.74 -9.68 -4.84
C LEU A 81 -12.36 -11.08 -5.03
N ILE A 82 -11.51 -12.11 -4.98
CA ILE A 82 -11.92 -13.52 -5.01
C ILE A 82 -11.77 -14.13 -3.61
N ALA A 83 -10.62 -13.93 -2.98
CA ALA A 83 -10.36 -14.40 -1.62
C ALA A 83 -9.21 -13.62 -0.98
N CYS A 84 -9.25 -13.48 0.35
CA CYS A 84 -8.11 -13.04 1.15
C CYS A 84 -8.05 -13.86 2.44
N PHE A 85 -6.90 -14.47 2.73
CA PHE A 85 -6.76 -15.39 3.88
C PHE A 85 -5.29 -15.59 4.26
N GLU A 86 -5.08 -16.16 5.45
CA GLU A 86 -3.76 -16.63 5.89
C GLU A 86 -3.65 -18.15 5.77
N ASP A 87 -2.49 -18.62 5.34
CA ASP A 87 -2.11 -20.03 5.34
C ASP A 87 -0.59 -20.19 5.49
N ASP A 88 -0.17 -21.10 6.37
CA ASP A 88 1.24 -21.49 6.59
C ASP A 88 2.21 -20.30 6.70
N GLY A 89 1.87 -19.33 7.57
CA GLY A 89 2.71 -18.16 7.85
C GLY A 89 2.81 -17.15 6.71
N ALA A 90 1.89 -17.19 5.75
CA ALA A 90 1.74 -16.20 4.70
C ALA A 90 0.27 -15.77 4.54
N ALA A 91 0.08 -14.51 4.15
CA ALA A 91 -1.21 -14.00 3.73
C ALA A 91 -1.30 -14.00 2.21
N TYR A 92 -2.48 -14.31 1.70
CA TYR A 92 -2.82 -14.40 0.29
C TYR A 92 -3.92 -13.39 -0.03
N LEU A 93 -3.73 -12.65 -1.11
CA LEU A 93 -4.74 -11.86 -1.76
C LEU A 93 -4.93 -12.41 -3.17
N ILE A 94 -6.15 -12.81 -3.48
CA ILE A 94 -6.54 -13.38 -4.76
C ILE A 94 -7.61 -12.47 -5.37
N THR A 95 -7.30 -11.90 -6.53
CA THR A 95 -8.21 -11.04 -7.28
C THR A 95 -8.35 -11.53 -8.71
N GLU A 96 -9.32 -10.98 -9.44
CA GLU A 96 -9.24 -11.05 -10.89
C GLU A 96 -7.99 -10.30 -11.41
N TYR A 97 -7.46 -10.78 -12.52
CA TYR A 97 -6.44 -10.06 -13.27
C TYR A 97 -7.11 -8.97 -14.09
N VAL A 98 -6.63 -7.74 -13.93
CA VAL A 98 -7.09 -6.59 -14.72
C VAL A 98 -6.09 -6.35 -15.84
N ASP A 99 -6.50 -6.64 -17.07
CA ASP A 99 -5.69 -6.39 -18.25
C ASP A 99 -5.60 -4.90 -18.56
N GLY A 100 -4.41 -4.39 -18.87
CA GLY A 100 -4.17 -2.98 -19.15
C GLY A 100 -2.71 -2.60 -18.96
N VAL A 101 -2.43 -1.30 -19.06
CA VAL A 101 -1.11 -0.72 -18.81
C VAL A 101 -1.15 0.18 -17.59
N GLY A 102 -0.02 0.33 -16.90
CA GLY A 102 0.09 1.34 -15.83
C GLY A 102 -0.01 2.75 -16.41
N MET A 103 -0.63 3.67 -15.68
CA MET A 103 -0.72 5.09 -16.05
C MET A 103 0.67 5.70 -16.33
N ASN A 104 1.71 5.21 -15.64
CA ASN A 104 3.09 5.63 -15.85
C ASN A 104 3.67 5.30 -17.24
N LYS A 105 3.01 4.43 -18.01
CA LYS A 105 3.40 4.07 -19.39
C LYS A 105 2.76 4.96 -20.46
N LEU A 106 1.76 5.76 -20.09
CA LEU A 106 1.14 6.70 -21.01
C LEU A 106 2.04 7.91 -21.27
N ASP A 107 1.79 8.59 -22.38
CA ASP A 107 2.36 9.91 -22.65
C ASP A 107 1.73 11.00 -21.76
N ALA A 108 2.21 12.24 -21.88
CA ALA A 108 1.78 13.34 -21.03
C ALA A 108 0.27 13.63 -21.15
N ASP A 109 -0.29 13.52 -22.36
CA ASP A 109 -1.71 13.79 -22.62
C ASP A 109 -2.59 12.67 -22.02
N GLY A 110 -2.19 11.41 -22.18
CA GLY A 110 -2.85 10.27 -21.55
C GLY A 110 -2.78 10.34 -20.02
N GLN A 111 -1.61 10.67 -19.46
CA GLN A 111 -1.45 10.86 -18.02
C GLN A 111 -2.36 12.00 -17.50
N ALA A 112 -2.46 13.13 -18.21
CA ALA A 112 -3.34 14.23 -17.82
C ALA A 112 -4.83 13.82 -17.85
N ALA A 113 -5.25 13.07 -18.85
CA ALA A 113 -6.62 12.57 -18.96
C ALA A 113 -6.97 11.62 -17.79
N VAL A 114 -6.09 10.67 -17.48
CA VAL A 114 -6.26 9.74 -16.35
C VAL A 114 -6.24 10.48 -15.01
N ALA A 115 -5.36 11.46 -14.84
CA ALA A 115 -5.28 12.26 -13.62
C ALA A 115 -6.58 13.02 -13.33
N ALA A 116 -7.24 13.55 -14.37
CA ALA A 116 -8.54 14.21 -14.22
C ALA A 116 -9.64 13.22 -13.78
N GLU A 117 -9.60 11.97 -14.25
CA GLU A 117 -10.50 10.91 -13.79
C GLU A 117 -10.20 10.50 -12.34
N LEU A 118 -8.92 10.29 -11.99
CA LEU A 118 -8.48 9.97 -10.63
C LEU A 118 -8.92 11.03 -9.62
N GLN A 119 -8.85 12.32 -9.97
CA GLN A 119 -9.31 13.39 -9.08
C GLN A 119 -10.76 13.21 -8.64
N ARG A 120 -11.64 12.68 -9.51
CA ARG A 120 -13.04 12.40 -9.13
C ARG A 120 -13.10 11.27 -8.11
N HIS A 121 -12.37 10.18 -8.33
CA HIS A 121 -12.28 9.08 -7.35
C HIS A 121 -11.67 9.53 -6.03
N MET A 122 -10.71 10.46 -6.04
CA MET A 122 -10.16 11.03 -4.81
C MET A 122 -11.19 11.84 -4.02
N GLN A 123 -12.13 12.51 -4.69
CA GLN A 123 -13.24 13.17 -4.00
C GLN A 123 -14.21 12.14 -3.40
N THR A 124 -14.46 11.02 -4.10
CA THR A 124 -15.25 9.90 -3.55
C THR A 124 -14.60 9.37 -2.27
N LEU A 125 -13.29 9.08 -2.29
CA LEU A 125 -12.55 8.63 -1.12
C LEU A 125 -12.61 9.62 0.05
N LYS A 126 -12.44 10.93 -0.24
CA LYS A 126 -12.56 11.99 0.77
C LYS A 126 -13.95 12.10 1.40
N GLY A 127 -14.98 11.68 0.67
CA GLY A 127 -16.36 11.64 1.17
C GLY A 127 -16.63 10.48 2.14
N LEU A 128 -15.78 9.46 2.16
CA LEU A 128 -15.86 8.36 3.13
C LEU A 128 -15.17 8.79 4.42
N THR A 129 -15.95 9.03 5.46
CA THR A 129 -15.43 9.49 6.75
C THR A 129 -15.58 8.47 7.87
N SER A 130 -14.75 8.61 8.90
CA SER A 130 -14.74 7.75 10.09
C SER A 130 -14.22 8.52 11.30
N ASP A 131 -14.58 8.08 12.50
CA ASP A 131 -13.98 8.49 13.78
C ASP A 131 -12.88 7.51 14.26
N THR A 132 -12.68 6.42 13.51
CA THR A 132 -11.77 5.33 13.83
C THR A 132 -10.66 5.25 12.78
N TRP A 133 -9.41 5.23 13.25
CA TRP A 133 -8.21 5.15 12.39
C TRP A 133 -8.02 3.77 11.78
N GLY A 134 -7.33 3.76 10.62
CA GLY A 134 -6.83 2.53 10.00
C GLY A 134 -7.80 1.92 9.00
N GLY A 135 -7.51 0.69 8.58
CA GLY A 135 -8.33 -0.03 7.61
C GLY A 135 -9.73 -0.35 8.15
N PRO A 136 -10.59 -0.99 7.32
CA PRO A 136 -11.95 -1.37 7.72
C PRO A 136 -12.03 -2.24 8.99
N SER A 137 -10.96 -2.98 9.33
CA SER A 137 -10.84 -3.78 10.54
C SER A 137 -10.24 -3.03 11.76
N GLY A 138 -9.95 -1.74 11.61
CA GLY A 138 -9.36 -0.88 12.65
C GLY A 138 -7.84 -1.04 12.82
N VAL A 139 -7.17 -1.84 11.98
CA VAL A 139 -5.71 -1.97 12.02
C VAL A 139 -5.08 -0.73 11.37
N VAL A 140 -4.23 -0.04 12.13
CA VAL A 140 -3.54 1.17 11.67
C VAL A 140 -2.18 0.80 11.10
N LEU A 141 -2.11 0.74 9.77
CA LEU A 141 -0.87 0.47 9.03
C LEU A 141 -0.25 1.78 8.55
N PRO A 142 0.95 2.14 9.02
CA PRO A 142 1.60 3.38 8.59
C PRO A 142 1.93 3.32 7.09
N PRO A 143 1.74 4.41 6.32
CA PRO A 143 2.15 4.49 4.93
C PRO A 143 3.62 4.10 4.71
N HIS A 144 3.93 3.58 3.53
CA HIS A 144 5.29 3.19 3.12
C HIS A 144 6.34 4.28 3.41
N ARG A 145 5.99 5.56 3.19
CA ARG A 145 6.92 6.69 3.37
C ARG A 145 7.32 7.00 4.83
N ILE A 146 6.59 6.46 5.82
CA ILE A 146 6.89 6.66 7.25
C ILE A 146 7.09 5.36 8.03
N ILE A 147 6.71 4.20 7.48
CA ILE A 147 6.77 2.90 8.18
C ILE A 147 8.18 2.57 8.70
N GLY A 148 9.22 2.90 7.92
CA GLY A 148 10.62 2.68 8.30
C GLY A 148 11.13 3.61 9.41
N LYS A 149 10.39 4.68 9.75
CA LYS A 149 10.70 5.60 10.85
C LYS A 149 10.07 5.17 12.18
N LEU A 150 9.23 4.14 12.16
CA LEU A 150 8.54 3.61 13.34
C LEU A 150 9.30 2.41 13.93
N ASN A 151 8.93 2.05 15.15
CA ASN A 151 9.56 0.95 15.89
C ASN A 151 9.08 -0.45 15.49
N GLY A 152 8.33 -0.57 14.38
CA GLY A 152 7.77 -1.83 13.89
C GLY A 152 6.64 -2.43 14.75
N ARG A 153 6.07 -1.66 15.70
CA ARG A 153 4.92 -2.10 16.52
C ARG A 153 3.62 -1.52 15.99
N PRO A 154 2.49 -2.24 16.13
CA PRO A 154 1.18 -1.71 15.78
C PRO A 154 0.93 -0.34 16.42
N LEU A 155 0.41 0.60 15.64
CA LEU A 155 0.03 1.92 16.14
C LEU A 155 -1.29 1.82 16.91
N ARG A 156 -1.28 2.30 18.15
CA ARG A 156 -2.48 2.43 18.99
C ARG A 156 -2.93 3.88 18.96
N MET A 157 -3.81 4.19 18.02
CA MET A 157 -4.35 5.54 17.86
C MET A 157 -5.38 5.83 18.95
N LEU A 158 -5.41 7.07 19.41
CA LEU A 158 -6.45 7.57 20.31
C LEU A 158 -7.76 7.73 19.50
N PRO A 159 -8.94 7.55 20.14
CA PRO A 159 -10.21 7.84 19.49
C PRO A 159 -10.25 9.29 19.01
N CYS A 160 -10.75 9.52 17.78
CA CYS A 160 -11.01 10.88 17.33
C CYS A 160 -12.34 11.37 17.90
N GLU A 161 -12.35 12.58 18.49
CA GLU A 161 -13.59 13.20 18.96
C GLU A 161 -14.53 13.63 17.81
N LYS A 162 -14.00 13.70 16.59
CA LYS A 162 -14.71 14.10 15.38
C LYS A 162 -14.45 13.09 14.26
N SER A 163 -15.45 12.88 13.41
CA SER A 163 -15.35 12.07 12.19
C SER A 163 -14.63 12.82 11.06
N ASP A 164 -13.43 13.33 11.34
CA ASP A 164 -12.63 14.13 10.41
C ASP A 164 -11.60 13.28 9.63
N LEU A 165 -11.55 11.97 9.90
CA LEU A 165 -10.72 11.05 9.11
C LEU A 165 -11.42 10.77 7.79
N VAL A 166 -10.63 10.65 6.74
CA VAL A 166 -11.07 10.33 5.38
C VAL A 166 -10.39 9.05 4.90
N PHE A 167 -10.98 8.36 3.94
CA PHE A 167 -10.36 7.18 3.36
C PHE A 167 -9.17 7.60 2.47
N CYS A 168 -7.98 7.17 2.86
CA CYS A 168 -6.71 7.40 2.17
C CYS A 168 -6.23 6.11 1.53
N HIS A 169 -5.68 6.18 0.31
CA HIS A 169 -4.95 5.08 -0.31
C HIS A 169 -3.53 4.96 0.25
N ASN A 170 -2.90 6.08 0.61
CA ASN A 170 -1.55 6.18 1.18
C ASN A 170 -0.37 5.74 0.29
N ASP A 171 -0.62 5.21 -0.90
CA ASP A 171 0.40 4.78 -1.86
C ASP A 171 -0.06 4.91 -3.33
N LEU A 172 -0.84 5.96 -3.64
CA LEU A 172 -1.39 6.17 -4.98
C LEU A 172 -0.38 6.85 -5.91
N SER A 173 0.52 6.04 -6.48
CA SER A 173 1.40 6.42 -7.59
C SER A 173 0.79 6.08 -8.96
N MET A 174 1.39 6.57 -10.04
CA MET A 174 0.98 6.21 -11.41
C MET A 174 1.11 4.70 -11.71
N ASP A 175 2.01 3.99 -11.01
CA ASP A 175 2.18 2.53 -11.18
C ASP A 175 0.97 1.74 -10.64
N ASN A 176 0.22 2.32 -9.71
CA ASN A 176 -0.92 1.68 -9.04
C ASN A 176 -2.27 1.99 -9.71
N VAL A 177 -2.24 2.52 -10.94
CA VAL A 177 -3.43 2.84 -11.74
C VAL A 177 -3.34 2.12 -13.07
N ILE A 178 -4.18 1.11 -13.26
CA ILE A 178 -4.28 0.34 -14.51
C ILE A 178 -5.32 0.99 -15.40
N VAL A 179 -4.95 1.21 -16.66
CA VAL A 179 -5.78 1.91 -17.65
C VAL A 179 -5.90 1.11 -18.95
N ASP A 180 -6.97 1.41 -19.70
CA ASP A 180 -7.04 1.06 -21.11
C ASP A 180 -6.13 2.01 -21.91
N GLU A 181 -5.17 1.45 -22.65
CA GLU A 181 -4.17 2.23 -23.39
C GLU A 181 -4.80 3.07 -24.52
N LYS A 182 -5.97 2.68 -25.05
CA LYS A 182 -6.60 3.35 -26.18
C LYS A 182 -7.59 4.42 -25.75
N THR A 183 -8.33 4.16 -24.66
CA THR A 183 -9.37 5.07 -24.19
C THR A 183 -8.95 5.91 -22.98
N PHE A 184 -7.80 5.61 -22.38
CA PHE A 184 -7.30 6.20 -21.13
C PHE A 184 -8.30 6.09 -19.96
N LYS A 185 -9.18 5.08 -19.99
CA LYS A 185 -10.14 4.83 -18.92
C LYS A 185 -9.48 4.02 -17.83
N ILE A 186 -9.74 4.37 -16.56
CA ILE A 186 -9.24 3.61 -15.44
C ILE A 186 -9.99 2.29 -15.39
N LYS A 187 -9.25 1.19 -15.43
CA LYS A 187 -9.78 -0.18 -15.29
C LYS A 187 -9.67 -0.67 -13.85
N ALA A 188 -8.61 -0.28 -13.14
CA ALA A 188 -8.48 -0.56 -11.73
C ALA A 188 -7.47 0.38 -11.04
N ILE A 189 -7.75 0.73 -9.79
CA ILE A 189 -6.77 1.21 -8.82
C ILE A 189 -6.39 0.04 -7.92
N ILE A 190 -5.09 -0.19 -7.71
CA ILE A 190 -4.55 -1.38 -7.04
C ILE A 190 -3.60 -1.00 -5.89
N ASP A 191 -3.14 -2.00 -5.13
CA ASP A 191 -2.14 -1.85 -4.06
C ASP A 191 -2.64 -1.04 -2.84
N TRP A 192 -3.83 -1.39 -2.36
CA TRP A 192 -4.50 -0.75 -1.21
C TRP A 192 -3.95 -1.21 0.16
N GLU A 193 -2.73 -1.77 0.21
CA GLU A 193 -2.22 -2.42 1.42
C GLU A 193 -1.95 -1.45 2.59
N TYR A 194 -1.76 -0.16 2.27
CA TYR A 194 -1.61 0.94 3.24
C TYR A 194 -2.89 1.75 3.45
N ALA A 195 -3.99 1.36 2.81
CA ALA A 195 -5.20 2.17 2.80
C ALA A 195 -5.98 2.07 4.11
N GLY A 196 -6.83 3.07 4.35
CA GLY A 196 -7.69 3.15 5.52
C GLY A 196 -8.10 4.59 5.84
N PHE A 197 -8.76 4.78 6.97
CA PHE A 197 -9.16 6.09 7.47
C PHE A 197 -8.00 6.78 8.19
N PHE A 198 -7.58 7.92 7.65
CA PHE A 198 -6.51 8.77 8.19
C PHE A 198 -6.89 10.24 8.07
N SER A 199 -6.10 11.11 8.71
CA SER A 199 -6.21 12.55 8.49
C SER A 199 -5.97 12.89 7.00
N PRO A 200 -6.68 13.86 6.39
CA PRO A 200 -6.54 14.19 4.97
C PRO A 200 -5.11 14.51 4.49
N GLU A 201 -4.23 14.96 5.39
CA GLU A 201 -2.80 15.22 5.15
C GLU A 201 -2.04 13.97 4.70
N PHE A 202 -2.57 12.77 4.95
CA PHE A 202 -1.98 11.51 4.54
C PHE A 202 -2.19 11.21 3.04
N GLU A 203 -3.19 11.80 2.38
CA GLU A 203 -3.49 11.52 0.98
C GLU A 203 -2.89 12.57 0.04
N ARG A 204 -1.60 12.42 -0.23
CA ARG A 204 -0.88 13.28 -1.18
C ARG A 204 -1.04 12.76 -2.61
N PRO A 205 -1.32 13.62 -3.61
CA PRO A 205 -1.63 13.18 -4.97
C PRO A 205 -0.37 12.82 -5.79
N PHE A 206 0.38 11.82 -5.36
CA PHE A 206 1.63 11.40 -6.02
C PHE A 206 1.42 10.92 -7.47
N TYR A 207 0.22 10.43 -7.81
CA TYR A 207 -0.18 10.10 -9.19
C TYR A 207 -0.08 11.26 -10.19
N GLN A 208 0.12 12.51 -9.74
CA GLN A 208 0.32 13.66 -10.62
C GLN A 208 1.70 13.72 -11.27
N ARG A 209 2.63 12.86 -10.85
CA ARG A 209 3.95 12.75 -11.45
C ARG A 209 4.46 11.32 -11.47
N ALA A 210 5.50 11.09 -12.27
CA ALA A 210 6.19 9.81 -12.29
C ALA A 210 6.96 9.55 -10.97
N GLY A 211 7.14 8.26 -10.67
CA GLY A 211 7.95 7.80 -9.53
C GLY A 211 7.12 7.42 -8.29
N PRO A 212 7.81 7.09 -7.20
CA PRO A 212 7.19 6.53 -5.99
C PRO A 212 6.35 7.55 -5.21
N SER A 213 5.49 7.03 -4.32
CA SER A 213 4.69 7.78 -3.35
C SER A 213 5.50 8.31 -2.15
N ILE A 214 6.65 8.91 -2.43
CA ILE A 214 7.52 9.61 -1.47
C ILE A 214 7.88 10.98 -2.06
N ALA A 215 8.18 11.97 -1.22
CA ALA A 215 8.67 13.25 -1.71
C ALA A 215 10.00 13.07 -2.48
N LEU A 216 10.10 13.69 -3.66
CA LEU A 216 11.35 13.79 -4.41
C LEU A 216 12.18 14.98 -3.90
N ARG A 217 13.47 15.07 -4.30
CA ARG A 217 14.44 16.04 -3.80
C ARG A 217 13.95 17.50 -3.79
N ASP A 218 13.16 17.88 -4.80
CA ASP A 218 12.68 19.26 -5.00
C ASP A 218 11.24 19.46 -4.51
N GLU A 219 10.68 18.48 -3.81
CA GLU A 219 9.35 18.53 -3.24
C GLU A 219 9.39 18.70 -1.72
N LEU A 220 8.32 19.27 -1.17
CA LEU A 220 8.15 19.29 0.28
C LEU A 220 8.11 17.87 0.83
N ASP A 221 9.00 17.51 1.75
CA ASP A 221 8.94 16.25 2.49
C ASP A 221 7.92 16.38 3.64
N ASP A 222 6.80 15.65 3.53
CA ASP A 222 5.71 15.64 4.50
C ASP A 222 5.93 14.65 5.66
N THR A 223 6.97 13.80 5.60
CA THR A 223 7.16 12.70 6.55
C THR A 223 7.27 13.18 8.00
N GLY A 224 7.90 14.34 8.25
CA GLY A 224 7.97 14.94 9.59
C GLY A 224 6.60 15.33 10.14
N ALA A 225 5.77 15.98 9.32
CA ALA A 225 4.42 16.39 9.70
C ALA A 225 3.51 15.18 9.99
N LEU A 226 3.60 14.13 9.18
CA LEU A 226 2.84 12.90 9.40
C LEU A 226 3.25 12.17 10.69
N MET A 227 4.56 12.15 10.98
CA MET A 227 5.08 11.60 12.24
C MET A 227 4.61 12.41 13.45
N ASP A 228 4.50 13.73 13.33
CA ASP A 228 3.95 14.58 14.38
C ASP A 228 2.46 14.32 14.62
N ILE A 229 1.67 14.10 13.56
CA ILE A 229 0.25 13.72 13.69
C ILE A 229 0.14 12.39 14.45
N ILE A 230 0.87 11.36 14.03
CA ILE A 230 0.85 10.05 14.72
C ILE A 230 1.26 10.20 16.17
N SER A 231 2.36 10.90 16.45
CA SER A 231 2.88 11.05 17.82
C SER A 231 1.91 11.80 18.74
N LYS A 232 1.11 12.74 18.20
CA LYS A 232 0.09 13.48 18.97
C LYS A 232 -1.21 12.69 19.17
N GLN A 233 -1.56 11.82 18.23
CA GLN A 233 -2.85 11.12 18.15
C GLN A 233 -2.73 9.63 18.49
N SER A 234 -1.65 9.21 19.14
CA SER A 234 -1.46 7.81 19.52
C SER A 234 -0.69 7.68 20.82
N GLU A 235 -0.69 6.47 21.36
CA GLU A 235 0.19 6.09 22.49
C GLU A 235 1.68 6.00 22.08
N TYR A 236 2.01 6.29 20.81
CA TYR A 236 3.37 6.25 20.30
C TYR A 236 4.24 7.33 20.94
N THR A 237 5.12 6.91 21.85
CA THR A 237 6.19 7.76 22.35
C THR A 237 7.43 7.55 21.47
N HIS A 238 7.85 8.58 20.74
CA HIS A 238 9.16 8.57 20.11
C HIS A 238 10.20 8.42 21.23
N ARG A 239 10.87 7.26 21.33
CA ARG A 239 12.08 7.19 22.15
C ARG A 239 13.11 8.07 21.44
N SER A 240 13.24 9.32 21.88
CA SER A 240 14.47 10.09 21.65
C SER A 240 15.62 9.15 22.01
N MET A 241 16.62 9.03 21.14
CA MET A 241 17.91 8.48 21.54
C MET A 241 18.38 9.29 22.75
N ARG A 242 18.11 8.79 23.96
CA ARG A 242 18.83 9.24 25.15
C ARG A 242 20.27 8.87 24.88
N THR A 243 21.05 9.91 24.63
CA THR A 243 22.48 9.93 24.55
C THR A 243 23.05 8.92 25.54
N LEU A 244 23.73 7.89 25.04
CA LEU A 244 24.76 7.23 25.83
C LEU A 244 25.85 8.29 26.07
N ILE A 245 25.68 9.08 27.12
CA ILE A 245 26.79 9.70 27.82
C ILE A 245 27.16 8.70 28.92
N LYS A 246 28.21 7.94 28.66
CA LYS A 246 29.17 7.50 29.66
C LYS A 246 30.55 7.84 29.14
#